data_AF-A0A1M7NKY8-F1
#
_entry.id   AF-A0A1M7NKY8-F1
#
_cell.length_a   1.000
_cell.length_b   1.000
_cell.length_c   1.000
_cell.angle_alpha   90.00
_cell.angle_beta   90.00
_cell.angle_gamma   90.00
#
_symmetry.space_group_name_H-M   'P 1'
#
loop_
_entity.id
_entity.type
_entity.pdbx_description
1 polymer ?
#
loop_
_entity_poly.entity_id
_entity_poly.type
_entity_poly.pdbx_seq_one_letter_code
_entity_poly.pdbx_strand_id
1 'polypeptide(L)'
;MKDVKFAITDIETTGGGIKGNKITEICVLVVQNGKVIDEYSSLVNPGTEIPLYIETLTNINDHMVADAPKFSEIASEIDKITKDCIFVAHNVNFDYNIIKAEFNNLDLPFQRKRLCTVRLARKLIPGLFSYSLGNICTSINIPHTDRHRARGDCEATLTLFNRCQVLDPDYEVFKALLNQRTAASYLPPNFKNSDLEELPAATGVYFFKDKDGIPLYIGKAKNIKSRIKSHFQEKSNRKYKLMQATYSIDYELTGSELLALLRESALILKYFPEFNKAQKKLSRPYTLTSYHNQKGIEQFVIHKNKVSPVSWMKFYTREEAIKFLEYICQEFQLCPRYCGLQTGVSHCSHYKITSCSGMCKGEIDKMEYNRRVSKAVDYINKYEDSCLLVEKGRTKAEKSFIYLKKGRYAGYGFVENSDDFNGPEQFEDYLVPQTNSSYADRIVNRYLNTKTNITRLNLDTGEEVEERETEAWFG
;
A
#
# COMPACT_ATOMS: atom_id res chain seq x y z
N MET A 1 -17.84 -9.14 39.25
CA MET A 1 -17.22 -7.80 39.12
C MET A 1 -18.09 -6.70 39.77
N LYS A 2 -18.91 -7.01 40.78
CA LYS A 2 -19.91 -6.06 41.30
C LYS A 2 -19.28 -4.84 41.98
N ASP A 3 -18.16 -5.01 42.68
CA ASP A 3 -17.48 -3.90 43.37
C ASP A 3 -16.51 -3.10 42.49
N VAL A 4 -16.40 -3.44 41.20
CA VAL A 4 -15.47 -2.78 40.27
C VAL A 4 -16.05 -1.43 39.81
N LYS A 5 -15.21 -0.40 39.83
CA LYS A 5 -15.53 0.92 39.25
C LYS A 5 -15.16 0.96 37.77
N PHE A 6 -16.05 1.51 36.96
CA PHE A 6 -15.82 1.76 35.54
C PHE A 6 -15.85 3.27 35.30
N ALA A 7 -14.83 3.80 34.63
CA ALA A 7 -14.82 5.18 34.18
C ALA A 7 -15.25 5.18 32.71
N ILE A 8 -16.53 5.48 32.44
CA ILE A 8 -17.01 5.72 31.08
C ILE A 8 -16.46 7.08 30.65
N THR A 9 -15.72 7.13 29.56
CA THR A 9 -15.01 8.34 29.13
C THR A 9 -15.18 8.57 27.66
N ASP A 10 -15.35 9.82 27.30
CA ASP A 10 -15.41 10.31 25.93
C ASP A 10 -14.68 11.66 25.84
N ILE A 11 -14.07 11.94 24.69
CA ILE A 11 -13.36 13.20 24.44
C ILE A 11 -13.69 13.73 23.05
N GLU A 12 -13.82 15.05 22.96
CA GLU A 12 -13.74 15.75 21.69
C GLU A 12 -12.32 16.28 21.49
N THR A 13 -11.88 16.34 20.24
CA THR A 13 -10.46 16.62 19.94
C THR A 13 -10.29 17.46 18.69
N THR A 14 -9.12 18.08 18.54
CA THR A 14 -8.74 18.87 17.36
C THR A 14 -8.53 18.03 16.07
N GLY A 15 -8.80 16.72 16.08
CA GLY A 15 -8.63 15.87 14.90
C GLY A 15 -8.99 14.39 15.08
N GLY A 16 -9.32 13.70 13.99
CA GLY A 16 -9.65 12.25 14.02
C GLY A 16 -8.47 11.27 14.02
N GLY A 17 -7.23 11.73 14.22
CA GLY A 17 -6.00 10.89 14.21
C GLY A 17 -5.68 10.18 15.54
N ILE A 18 -4.52 9.53 15.67
CA ILE A 18 -3.97 9.11 16.99
C ILE A 18 -2.80 10.02 17.43
N LYS A 19 -2.20 10.77 16.51
CA LYS A 19 -1.07 11.67 16.77
C LYS A 19 -1.42 13.11 16.44
N GLY A 20 -0.95 14.02 17.29
CA GLY A 20 -1.02 15.46 17.07
C GLY A 20 -2.36 16.10 17.44
N ASN A 21 -3.34 15.31 17.92
CA ASN A 21 -4.61 15.87 18.40
C ASN A 21 -4.47 16.33 19.85
N LYS A 22 -5.23 17.36 20.18
CA LYS A 22 -5.41 17.91 21.52
C LYS A 22 -6.87 17.78 21.94
N ILE A 23 -7.12 17.67 23.25
CA ILE A 23 -8.47 17.55 23.81
C ILE A 23 -9.14 18.93 23.80
N THR A 24 -10.39 19.00 23.34
CA THR A 24 -11.24 20.21 23.35
C THR A 24 -12.43 20.09 24.30
N GLU A 25 -12.85 18.86 24.62
CA GLU A 25 -13.85 18.56 25.64
C GLU A 25 -13.55 17.17 26.22
N ILE A 26 -13.84 16.96 27.50
CA ILE A 26 -13.72 15.67 28.16
C ILE A 26 -14.92 15.44 29.08
N CYS A 27 -15.45 14.22 29.06
CA CYS A 27 -16.44 13.75 30.02
C CYS A 27 -16.01 12.40 30.60
N VAL A 28 -16.16 12.23 31.91
CA VAL A 28 -15.91 11.01 32.65
C VAL A 28 -17.09 10.75 33.60
N LEU A 29 -17.76 9.61 33.43
CA LEU A 29 -18.79 9.10 34.34
C LEU A 29 -18.25 7.87 35.07
N VAL A 30 -18.10 7.95 36.39
CA VAL A 30 -17.69 6.81 37.21
C VAL A 30 -18.92 6.02 37.62
N VAL A 31 -18.92 4.74 37.30
CA VAL A 31 -20.05 3.84 37.47
C VAL A 31 -19.66 2.68 38.36
N GLN A 32 -20.52 2.39 39.33
CA GLN A 32 -20.42 1.21 40.19
C GLN A 32 -21.81 0.63 40.40
N ASN A 33 -21.95 -0.70 40.32
CA ASN A 33 -23.25 -1.38 40.46
C ASN A 33 -24.35 -0.82 39.53
N GLY A 34 -23.99 -0.41 38.31
CA GLY A 34 -24.91 0.14 37.31
C GLY A 34 -25.40 1.57 37.59
N LYS A 35 -24.84 2.25 38.60
CA LYS A 35 -25.19 3.64 38.94
C LYS A 35 -23.96 4.54 38.79
N VAL A 36 -24.19 5.77 38.31
CA VAL A 36 -23.17 6.82 38.32
C VAL A 36 -22.95 7.26 39.77
N ILE A 37 -21.69 7.23 40.22
CA ILE A 37 -21.28 7.59 41.58
C ILE A 37 -20.37 8.81 41.64
N ASP A 38 -19.79 9.21 40.50
CA ASP A 38 -18.97 10.41 40.36
C ASP A 38 -18.96 10.86 38.88
N GLU A 39 -18.74 12.14 38.63
CA GLU A 39 -18.75 12.72 37.29
C GLU A 39 -17.75 13.88 37.19
N TYR A 40 -17.06 13.95 36.04
CA TYR A 40 -16.29 15.12 35.63
C TYR A 40 -16.59 15.46 34.17
N SER A 41 -16.87 16.73 33.87
CA SER A 41 -17.07 17.20 32.51
C SER A 41 -16.51 18.61 32.36
N SER A 42 -15.75 18.87 31.30
CA SER A 42 -15.20 20.20 31.02
C SER A 42 -14.89 20.40 29.54
N LEU A 43 -15.09 21.62 29.03
CA LEU A 43 -14.33 22.09 27.87
C LEU A 43 -12.85 22.19 28.25
N VAL A 44 -11.97 22.06 27.26
CA VAL A 44 -10.52 22.09 27.46
C VAL A 44 -9.90 23.00 26.42
N ASN A 45 -9.04 23.93 26.85
CA ASN A 45 -8.25 24.74 25.94
C ASN A 45 -7.12 23.88 25.34
N PRO A 46 -7.15 23.56 24.04
CA PRO A 46 -6.17 22.67 23.41
C PRO A 46 -4.80 23.34 23.19
N GLY A 47 -4.70 24.68 23.35
CA GLY A 47 -3.50 25.46 23.07
C GLY A 47 -3.12 25.50 21.58
N THR A 48 -4.04 25.16 20.69
CA THR A 48 -3.86 25.14 19.24
C THR A 48 -5.20 25.42 18.54
N GLU A 49 -5.16 25.89 17.30
CA GLU A 49 -6.35 26.20 16.50
C GLU A 49 -7.19 24.94 16.25
N ILE A 50 -8.51 25.05 16.41
CA ILE A 50 -9.47 24.00 16.08
C ILE A 50 -9.79 24.10 14.58
N PRO A 51 -9.48 23.08 13.76
CA PRO A 51 -9.79 23.13 12.35
C PRO A 51 -11.30 23.20 12.08
N LEU A 52 -11.72 24.01 11.10
CA LEU A 52 -13.15 24.23 10.76
C LEU A 52 -13.95 22.94 10.55
N TYR A 53 -13.34 21.89 9.97
CA TYR A 53 -14.02 20.61 9.75
C TYR A 53 -14.33 19.87 11.07
N ILE A 54 -13.57 20.12 12.14
CA ILE A 54 -13.83 19.61 13.49
C ILE A 54 -14.91 20.45 14.16
N GLU A 55 -14.83 21.78 14.06
CA GLU A 55 -15.88 22.66 14.57
C GLU A 55 -17.25 22.30 13.97
N THR A 56 -17.31 22.01 12.68
CA THR A 56 -18.56 21.56 12.02
C THR A 56 -19.09 20.24 12.59
N LEU A 57 -18.21 19.36 13.08
CA LEU A 57 -18.58 18.05 13.62
C LEU A 57 -19.01 18.12 15.08
N THR A 58 -18.28 18.86 15.92
CA THR A 58 -18.44 18.88 17.38
C THR A 58 -19.20 20.11 17.88
N ASN A 59 -19.36 21.12 17.02
CA ASN A 59 -19.86 22.44 17.37
C ASN A 59 -19.05 23.14 18.48
N ILE A 60 -17.77 22.79 18.61
CA ILE A 60 -16.80 23.43 19.51
C ILE A 60 -15.84 24.27 18.67
N ASN A 61 -15.78 25.55 18.96
CA ASN A 61 -14.90 26.50 18.27
C ASN A 61 -13.86 27.12 19.22
N ASP A 62 -12.87 27.81 18.65
CA ASP A 62 -11.78 28.42 19.41
C ASP A 62 -12.29 29.42 20.47
N HIS A 63 -13.40 30.12 20.21
CA HIS A 63 -13.98 31.05 21.17
C HIS A 63 -14.54 30.35 22.40
N MET A 64 -15.15 29.17 22.25
CA MET A 64 -15.71 28.40 23.38
C MET A 64 -14.64 27.87 24.33
N VAL A 65 -13.47 27.53 23.80
CA VAL A 65 -12.37 26.93 24.58
C VAL A 65 -11.33 27.94 25.04
N ALA A 66 -11.44 29.21 24.64
CA ALA A 66 -10.44 30.24 24.93
C ALA A 66 -10.19 30.39 26.45
N ASP A 67 -11.26 30.48 27.23
CA ASP A 67 -11.23 30.63 28.69
C ASP A 67 -11.37 29.30 29.45
N ALA A 68 -11.46 28.17 28.71
CA ALA A 68 -11.51 26.85 29.31
C ALA A 68 -10.13 26.47 29.92
N PRO A 69 -10.09 25.60 30.93
CA PRO A 69 -8.82 25.17 31.50
C PRO A 69 -8.00 24.38 30.48
N LYS A 70 -6.68 24.52 30.51
CA LYS A 70 -5.77 23.64 29.76
C LYS A 70 -5.77 22.25 30.38
N PHE A 71 -5.36 21.25 29.60
CA PHE A 71 -5.25 19.89 30.12
C PHE A 71 -4.36 19.79 31.37
N SER A 72 -3.27 20.57 31.44
CA SER A 72 -2.38 20.63 32.60
C SER A 72 -3.07 21.02 33.90
N GLU A 73 -4.14 21.81 33.82
CA GLU A 73 -4.87 22.32 34.99
C GLU A 73 -5.90 21.29 35.49
N ILE A 74 -6.37 20.40 34.62
CA ILE A 74 -7.38 19.38 34.95
C ILE A 74 -6.79 17.97 35.12
N ALA A 75 -5.51 17.77 34.76
CA ALA A 75 -4.87 16.45 34.76
C ALA A 75 -4.95 15.74 36.13
N SER A 76 -4.82 16.48 37.23
CA SER A 76 -4.94 15.94 38.60
C SER A 76 -6.35 15.40 38.88
N GLU A 77 -7.39 16.13 38.49
CA GLU A 77 -8.78 15.69 38.67
C GLU A 77 -9.08 14.46 37.82
N ILE A 78 -8.60 14.44 36.56
CA ILE A 78 -8.76 13.29 35.66
C ILE A 78 -8.03 12.05 36.19
N ASP A 79 -6.81 12.18 36.72
CA ASP A 79 -6.09 11.04 37.30
C ASP A 79 -6.84 10.48 38.51
N LYS A 80 -7.31 11.38 39.40
CA LYS A 80 -8.06 11.05 40.62
C LYS A 80 -9.39 10.37 40.32
N ILE A 81 -10.23 10.93 39.47
CA ILE A 81 -11.57 10.38 39.19
C ILE A 81 -11.48 9.02 38.46
N THR A 82 -10.44 8.81 37.64
CA THR A 82 -10.24 7.55 36.93
C THR A 82 -9.39 6.55 37.71
N LYS A 83 -8.89 6.90 38.90
CA LYS A 83 -8.03 6.02 39.72
C LYS A 83 -8.78 4.75 40.10
N ASP A 84 -8.08 3.62 40.03
CA ASP A 84 -8.61 2.28 40.34
C ASP A 84 -9.88 1.88 39.57
N CYS A 85 -10.17 2.59 38.49
CA CYS A 85 -11.26 2.28 37.56
C CYS A 85 -10.75 1.47 36.37
N ILE A 86 -11.64 0.68 35.77
CA ILE A 86 -11.47 0.22 34.40
C ILE A 86 -11.93 1.36 33.48
N PHE A 87 -11.03 1.84 32.62
CA PHE A 87 -11.32 2.85 31.64
C PHE A 87 -12.16 2.27 30.50
N VAL A 88 -13.32 2.84 30.23
CA VAL A 88 -14.29 2.36 29.24
C VAL A 88 -14.60 3.48 28.25
N ALA A 89 -14.51 3.20 26.96
CA ALA A 89 -14.93 4.15 25.92
C ALA A 89 -15.39 3.43 24.65
N HIS A 90 -16.12 4.16 23.80
CA HIS A 90 -16.62 3.64 22.53
C HIS A 90 -15.57 3.79 21.43
N ASN A 91 -14.73 2.75 21.29
CA ASN A 91 -13.43 2.76 20.59
C ASN A 91 -12.26 3.21 21.48
N VAL A 92 -12.16 2.58 22.65
CA VAL A 92 -11.22 2.92 23.75
C VAL A 92 -9.77 3.22 23.40
N ASN A 93 -9.25 2.77 22.26
CA ASN A 93 -7.89 3.10 21.87
C ASN A 93 -7.74 4.55 21.40
N PHE A 94 -8.81 5.17 20.91
CA PHE A 94 -8.76 6.56 20.49
C PHE A 94 -8.59 7.45 21.72
N ASP A 95 -9.62 7.49 22.58
CA ASP A 95 -9.72 8.35 23.76
C ASP A 95 -8.55 8.13 24.71
N TYR A 96 -8.30 6.87 25.05
CA TYR A 96 -7.25 6.51 26.00
C TYR A 96 -5.86 6.92 25.53
N ASN A 97 -5.55 6.78 24.23
CA ASN A 97 -4.21 7.13 23.74
C ASN A 97 -4.00 8.65 23.66
N ILE A 98 -5.06 9.42 23.41
CA ILE A 98 -4.99 10.89 23.42
C ILE A 98 -4.83 11.40 24.86
N ILE A 99 -5.66 10.92 25.79
CA ILE A 99 -5.50 11.24 27.22
C ILE A 99 -4.11 10.83 27.71
N LYS A 100 -3.66 9.62 27.40
CA LYS A 100 -2.30 9.17 27.75
C LYS A 100 -1.21 10.05 27.13
N ALA A 101 -1.40 10.53 25.90
CA ALA A 101 -0.45 11.44 25.28
C ALA A 101 -0.39 12.79 26.00
N GLU A 102 -1.54 13.32 26.46
CA GLU A 102 -1.57 14.55 27.23
C GLU A 102 -0.89 14.39 28.59
N PHE A 103 -1.11 13.29 29.31
CA PHE A 103 -0.36 12.98 30.53
C PHE A 103 1.15 12.83 30.27
N ASN A 104 1.54 12.14 29.19
CA ASN A 104 2.95 12.01 28.82
C ASN A 104 3.59 13.37 28.49
N ASN A 105 2.85 14.33 27.91
CA ASN A 105 3.35 15.68 27.64
C ASN A 105 3.61 16.48 28.94
N LEU A 106 3.05 16.04 30.06
CA LEU A 106 3.27 16.59 31.39
C LEU A 106 4.26 15.75 32.21
N ASP A 107 4.92 14.77 31.59
CA ASP A 107 5.78 13.78 32.24
C ASP A 107 5.09 13.00 33.38
N LEU A 108 3.77 12.84 33.29
CA LEU A 108 2.94 12.12 34.24
C LEU A 108 2.57 10.72 33.70
N PRO A 109 2.64 9.67 34.53
CA PRO A 109 2.25 8.33 34.10
C PRO A 109 0.73 8.16 34.07
N PHE A 110 0.18 7.71 32.93
CA PHE A 110 -1.23 7.34 32.83
C PHE A 110 -1.42 5.88 32.38
N GLN A 111 -1.81 5.04 33.35
CA GLN A 111 -2.06 3.62 33.13
C GLN A 111 -3.37 3.18 33.79
N ARG A 112 -4.31 2.66 32.98
CA ARG A 112 -5.55 2.01 33.44
C ARG A 112 -5.78 0.72 32.66
N LYS A 113 -6.54 -0.22 33.26
CA LYS A 113 -7.17 -1.30 32.49
C LYS A 113 -8.18 -0.68 31.54
N ARG A 114 -8.37 -1.28 30.36
CA ARG A 114 -9.17 -0.70 29.28
C ARG A 114 -10.23 -1.68 28.81
N LEU A 115 -11.41 -1.18 28.49
CA LEU A 115 -12.52 -1.94 27.96
C LEU A 115 -13.21 -1.16 26.85
N CYS A 116 -13.48 -1.81 25.72
CA CYS A 116 -14.05 -1.16 24.54
C CYS A 116 -15.50 -1.60 24.35
N THR A 117 -16.44 -0.66 24.40
CA THR A 117 -17.87 -0.98 24.23
C THR A 117 -18.19 -1.49 22.83
N VAL A 118 -17.45 -1.07 21.80
CA VAL A 118 -17.55 -1.65 20.45
C VAL A 118 -17.25 -3.15 20.46
N ARG A 119 -16.20 -3.57 21.18
CA ARG A 119 -15.79 -4.99 21.26
C ARG A 119 -16.79 -5.82 22.08
N LEU A 120 -17.30 -5.24 23.17
CA LEU A 120 -18.38 -5.84 23.95
C LEU A 120 -19.63 -6.04 23.10
N ALA A 121 -20.10 -4.98 22.46
CA ALA A 121 -21.30 -5.00 21.62
C ALA A 121 -21.19 -6.01 20.47
N ARG A 122 -20.03 -6.11 19.79
CA ARG A 122 -19.85 -7.13 18.74
C ARG A 122 -19.97 -8.57 19.24
N LYS A 123 -19.61 -8.83 20.50
CA LYS A 123 -19.66 -10.17 21.11
C LYS A 123 -21.05 -10.47 21.66
N LEU A 124 -21.68 -9.50 22.29
CA LEU A 124 -22.95 -9.68 23.02
C LEU A 124 -24.18 -9.36 22.18
N ILE A 125 -24.02 -8.53 21.15
CA ILE A 125 -25.08 -8.09 20.23
C ILE A 125 -24.57 -8.28 18.79
N PRO A 126 -24.35 -9.53 18.33
CA PRO A 126 -23.84 -9.79 16.98
C PRO A 126 -24.89 -9.47 15.90
N GLY A 127 -24.42 -9.28 14.66
CA GLY A 127 -25.30 -9.17 13.48
C GLY A 127 -25.70 -7.75 13.08
N LEU A 128 -25.19 -6.70 13.73
CA LEU A 128 -25.49 -5.32 13.33
C LEU A 128 -24.62 -4.88 12.14
N PHE A 129 -25.21 -4.06 11.27
CA PHE A 129 -24.53 -3.50 10.09
C PHE A 129 -23.38 -2.55 10.47
N SER A 130 -23.54 -1.79 11.55
CA SER A 130 -22.53 -0.85 12.04
C SER A 130 -22.53 -0.79 13.56
N TYR A 131 -21.32 -0.65 14.13
CA TYR A 131 -21.08 -0.55 15.57
C TYR A 131 -20.52 0.82 15.96
N SER A 132 -20.62 1.84 15.09
CA SER A 132 -20.35 3.24 15.52
C SER A 132 -21.46 3.70 16.47
N LEU A 133 -21.12 4.53 17.46
CA LEU A 133 -22.02 4.88 18.57
C LEU A 133 -23.43 5.27 18.10
N GLY A 134 -23.54 6.25 17.20
CA GLY A 134 -24.85 6.69 16.68
C GLY A 134 -25.65 5.58 15.97
N ASN A 135 -24.99 4.76 15.14
CA ASN A 135 -25.67 3.67 14.42
C ASN A 135 -26.09 2.54 15.35
N ILE A 136 -25.24 2.15 16.31
CA ILE A 136 -25.64 1.11 17.27
C ILE A 136 -26.75 1.63 18.17
N CYS A 137 -26.65 2.86 18.70
CA CYS A 137 -27.70 3.45 19.51
C CYS A 137 -29.04 3.47 18.77
N THR A 138 -29.03 3.86 17.48
CA THR A 138 -30.22 3.77 16.63
C THR A 138 -30.72 2.33 16.51
N SER A 139 -29.83 1.38 16.18
CA SER A 139 -30.20 -0.02 15.91
C SER A 139 -30.83 -0.73 17.10
N ILE A 140 -30.47 -0.32 18.33
CA ILE A 140 -31.01 -0.93 19.55
C ILE A 140 -31.91 0.02 20.34
N ASN A 141 -32.31 1.18 19.81
CA ASN A 141 -33.17 2.16 20.50
C ASN A 141 -32.56 2.65 21.83
N ILE A 142 -31.34 3.17 21.79
CA ILE A 142 -30.74 3.99 22.84
C ILE A 142 -30.90 5.46 22.42
N PRO A 143 -31.52 6.32 23.27
CA PRO A 143 -31.52 7.76 23.04
C PRO A 143 -30.09 8.30 22.95
N HIS A 144 -29.80 9.05 21.90
CA HIS A 144 -28.50 9.69 21.69
C HIS A 144 -28.72 11.19 21.46
N THR A 145 -28.88 11.91 22.55
CA THR A 145 -28.98 13.38 22.59
C THR A 145 -27.59 14.01 22.56
N ASP A 146 -27.48 15.23 22.00
CA ASP A 146 -26.23 15.99 21.91
C ASP A 146 -25.05 15.21 21.32
N ARG A 147 -25.31 14.56 20.18
CA ARG A 147 -24.31 13.81 19.43
C ARG A 147 -23.10 14.68 19.10
N HIS A 148 -21.89 14.13 19.24
CA HIS A 148 -20.61 14.84 19.06
C HIS A 148 -20.34 15.92 20.12
N ARG A 149 -20.90 15.70 21.31
CA ARG A 149 -20.48 16.34 22.56
C ARG A 149 -20.05 15.25 23.52
N ALA A 150 -18.96 15.49 24.25
CA ALA A 150 -18.35 14.45 25.08
C ALA A 150 -19.33 13.89 26.11
N ARG A 151 -20.19 14.75 26.69
CA ARG A 151 -21.22 14.30 27.65
C ARG A 151 -22.29 13.42 27.01
N GLY A 152 -22.86 13.85 25.88
CA GLY A 152 -23.91 13.11 25.18
C GLY A 152 -23.43 11.72 24.72
N ASP A 153 -22.20 11.65 24.21
CA ASP A 153 -21.57 10.40 23.80
C ASP A 153 -21.20 9.51 25.01
N CYS A 154 -20.80 10.09 26.15
CA CYS A 154 -20.62 9.37 27.42
C CYS A 154 -21.92 8.72 27.93
N GLU A 155 -23.03 9.45 27.94
CA GLU A 155 -24.34 8.97 28.40
C GLU A 155 -24.89 7.84 27.51
N ALA A 156 -24.75 8.00 26.19
CA ALA A 156 -25.09 6.96 25.21
C ALA A 156 -24.20 5.71 25.42
N THR A 157 -22.89 5.91 25.62
CA THR A 157 -21.94 4.82 25.89
C THR A 157 -22.24 4.10 27.19
N LEU A 158 -22.61 4.81 28.26
CA LEU A 158 -23.05 4.25 29.53
C LEU A 158 -24.30 3.37 29.34
N THR A 159 -25.28 3.87 28.60
CA THR A 159 -26.51 3.09 28.32
C THR A 159 -26.20 1.81 27.55
N LEU A 160 -25.35 1.89 26.52
CA LEU A 160 -24.88 0.71 25.78
C LEU A 160 -24.10 -0.26 26.68
N PHE A 161 -23.23 0.27 27.53
CA PHE A 161 -22.43 -0.49 28.47
C PHE A 161 -23.31 -1.27 29.47
N ASN A 162 -24.30 -0.60 30.06
CA ASN A 162 -25.24 -1.23 30.98
C ASN A 162 -26.03 -2.36 30.30
N ARG A 163 -26.46 -2.18 29.05
CA ARG A 163 -27.09 -3.27 28.28
C ARG A 163 -26.16 -4.45 28.06
N CYS A 164 -24.89 -4.19 27.75
CA CYS A 164 -23.88 -5.25 27.65
C CYS A 164 -23.71 -6.00 28.99
N GLN A 165 -23.73 -5.30 30.13
CA GLN A 165 -23.67 -5.95 31.44
C GLN A 165 -24.89 -6.85 31.71
N VAL A 166 -26.09 -6.40 31.30
CA VAL A 166 -27.31 -7.21 31.43
C VAL A 166 -27.23 -8.48 30.58
N LEU A 167 -26.63 -8.40 29.39
CA LEU A 167 -26.43 -9.55 28.48
C LEU A 167 -25.30 -10.51 28.92
N ASP A 168 -24.45 -10.11 29.86
CA ASP A 168 -23.32 -10.91 30.38
C ASP A 168 -23.32 -10.91 31.92
N PRO A 169 -24.33 -11.53 32.58
CA PRO A 169 -24.52 -11.45 34.03
C PRO A 169 -23.32 -12.00 34.83
N ASP A 170 -22.60 -12.98 34.28
CA ASP A 170 -21.43 -13.62 34.89
C ASP A 170 -20.10 -12.96 34.50
N TYR A 171 -20.16 -11.92 33.66
CA TYR A 171 -19.01 -11.14 33.16
C TYR A 171 -17.99 -12.00 32.40
N GLU A 172 -18.41 -13.06 31.70
CA GLU A 172 -17.50 -13.95 30.98
C GLU A 172 -16.79 -13.21 29.84
N VAL A 173 -17.57 -12.51 29.00
CA VAL A 173 -17.05 -11.72 27.87
C VAL A 173 -16.23 -10.54 28.39
N PHE A 174 -16.71 -9.88 29.45
CA PHE A 174 -15.98 -8.79 30.09
C PHE A 174 -14.60 -9.24 30.59
N LYS A 175 -14.52 -10.33 31.36
CA LYS A 175 -13.25 -10.89 31.86
C LYS A 175 -12.34 -11.33 30.72
N ALA A 176 -12.89 -11.98 29.70
CA ALA A 176 -12.11 -12.41 28.53
C ALA A 176 -11.46 -11.22 27.81
N LEU A 177 -12.19 -10.12 27.61
CA LEU A 177 -11.66 -8.91 26.95
C LEU A 177 -10.65 -8.16 27.82
N LEU A 178 -10.80 -8.19 29.15
CA LEU A 178 -9.85 -7.57 30.09
C LEU A 178 -8.54 -8.37 30.23
N ASN A 179 -8.61 -9.70 30.11
CA ASN A 179 -7.47 -10.60 30.27
C ASN A 179 -6.68 -10.84 28.98
N GLN A 180 -7.22 -10.45 27.82
CA GLN A 180 -6.48 -10.48 26.56
C GLN A 180 -5.30 -9.51 26.66
N ARG A 181 -4.08 -10.06 26.71
CA ARG A 181 -2.83 -9.30 26.68
C ARG A 181 -2.90 -8.26 25.55
N THR A 182 -2.37 -7.08 25.85
CA THR A 182 -2.39 -5.79 25.13
C THR A 182 -2.09 -5.81 23.62
N ALA A 183 -1.63 -6.94 23.07
CA ALA A 183 -1.36 -7.14 21.65
C ALA A 183 -2.63 -7.21 20.77
N ALA A 184 -3.79 -7.63 21.32
CA ALA A 184 -5.06 -7.66 20.60
C ALA A 184 -5.73 -6.27 20.44
N SER A 185 -5.06 -5.21 20.90
CA SER A 185 -5.60 -3.86 21.02
C SER A 185 -5.64 -3.07 19.70
N TYR A 186 -5.12 -3.61 18.59
CA TYR A 186 -4.98 -2.86 17.33
C TYR A 186 -5.59 -3.54 16.10
N LEU A 187 -6.42 -4.56 16.31
CA LEU A 187 -7.14 -5.17 15.20
C LEU A 187 -8.18 -4.18 14.64
N PRO A 188 -8.42 -4.21 13.31
CA PRO A 188 -9.56 -3.54 12.72
C PRO A 188 -10.84 -3.90 13.47
N PRO A 189 -11.83 -2.98 13.53
CA PRO A 189 -13.04 -3.19 14.31
C PRO A 189 -13.70 -4.56 14.03
N ASN A 190 -13.82 -4.95 12.76
CA ASN A 190 -14.50 -6.19 12.36
C ASN A 190 -13.59 -7.42 12.25
N PHE A 191 -12.31 -7.29 12.59
CA PHE A 191 -11.32 -8.36 12.41
C PHE A 191 -11.00 -9.04 13.75
N LYS A 192 -11.20 -10.36 13.82
CA LYS A 192 -10.97 -11.16 15.03
C LYS A 192 -9.55 -11.73 15.06
N ASN A 193 -9.11 -12.18 16.23
CA ASN A 193 -7.83 -12.90 16.34
C ASN A 193 -7.84 -14.21 15.55
N SER A 194 -8.99 -14.90 15.45
CA SER A 194 -9.14 -16.10 14.62
C SER A 194 -8.79 -15.82 13.16
N ASP A 195 -9.31 -14.71 12.62
CA ASP A 195 -9.10 -14.30 11.24
C ASP A 195 -7.61 -14.00 10.99
N LEU A 196 -6.91 -13.45 11.99
CA LEU A 196 -5.46 -13.27 11.94
C LEU A 196 -4.68 -14.59 11.95
N GLU A 197 -5.20 -15.61 12.63
CA GLU A 197 -4.57 -16.92 12.73
C GLU A 197 -4.69 -17.71 11.42
N GLU A 198 -5.81 -17.55 10.71
CA GLU A 198 -6.08 -18.16 9.39
C GLU A 198 -5.21 -17.60 8.26
N LEU A 199 -4.64 -16.40 8.42
CA LEU A 199 -3.79 -15.79 7.39
C LEU A 199 -2.53 -16.64 7.11
N PRO A 200 -2.13 -16.79 5.83
CA PRO A 200 -1.04 -17.67 5.46
C PRO A 200 0.33 -17.05 5.77
N ALA A 201 1.27 -17.89 6.20
CA ALA A 201 2.69 -17.55 6.31
C ALA A 201 3.42 -17.73 4.97
N ALA A 202 2.81 -17.29 3.86
CA ALA A 202 3.28 -17.52 2.50
C ALA A 202 3.44 -16.22 1.70
N THR A 203 4.07 -16.33 0.53
CA THR A 203 4.31 -15.21 -0.39
C THR A 203 3.08 -14.92 -1.24
N GLY A 204 2.71 -13.65 -1.33
CA GLY A 204 1.57 -13.22 -2.13
C GLY A 204 1.21 -11.75 -1.94
N VAL A 205 0.00 -11.42 -2.37
CA VAL A 205 -0.63 -10.11 -2.21
C VAL A 205 -1.78 -10.19 -1.22
N TYR A 206 -2.05 -9.10 -0.52
CA TYR A 206 -3.13 -8.99 0.45
C TYR A 206 -3.90 -7.69 0.28
N PHE A 207 -5.17 -7.72 0.69
CA PHE A 207 -6.15 -6.67 0.47
C PHE A 207 -6.78 -6.30 1.80
N PHE A 208 -6.73 -5.02 2.18
CA PHE A 208 -7.63 -4.49 3.20
C PHE A 208 -8.85 -3.96 2.45
N LYS A 209 -10.05 -4.44 2.79
CA LYS A 209 -11.29 -4.12 2.10
C LYS A 209 -12.27 -3.41 3.03
N ASP A 210 -13.11 -2.56 2.45
CA ASP A 210 -14.26 -2.01 3.16
C ASP A 210 -15.41 -3.03 3.26
N LYS A 211 -16.54 -2.58 3.81
CA LYS A 211 -17.75 -3.41 4.02
C LYS A 211 -18.36 -3.92 2.71
N ASP A 212 -18.12 -3.24 1.59
CA ASP A 212 -18.68 -3.56 0.27
C ASP A 212 -17.70 -4.43 -0.53
N GLY A 213 -16.56 -4.82 0.07
CA GLY A 213 -15.52 -5.65 -0.54
C GLY A 213 -14.56 -4.87 -1.43
N ILE A 214 -14.62 -3.54 -1.45
CA ILE A 214 -13.77 -2.69 -2.28
C ILE A 214 -12.38 -2.58 -1.64
N PRO A 215 -11.28 -2.83 -2.39
CA PRO A 215 -9.93 -2.68 -1.86
C PRO A 215 -9.60 -1.25 -1.43
N LEU A 216 -9.35 -1.05 -0.14
CA LEU A 216 -8.85 0.19 0.46
C LEU A 216 -7.32 0.28 0.39
N TYR A 217 -6.65 -0.86 0.58
CA TYR A 217 -5.21 -1.01 0.47
C TYR A 217 -4.84 -2.36 -0.11
N ILE A 218 -3.86 -2.37 -1.00
CA ILE A 218 -3.28 -3.59 -1.57
C ILE A 218 -1.78 -3.57 -1.29
N GLY A 219 -1.26 -4.68 -0.76
CA GLY A 219 0.16 -4.83 -0.48
C GLY A 219 0.68 -6.21 -0.88
N LYS A 220 2.00 -6.34 -0.97
CA LYS A 220 2.71 -7.61 -1.17
C LYS A 220 3.51 -8.04 0.05
N ALA A 221 3.78 -9.33 0.18
CA ALA A 221 4.68 -9.86 1.21
C ALA A 221 5.33 -11.19 0.81
N LYS A 222 6.52 -11.45 1.35
CA LYS A 222 7.08 -12.83 1.42
C LYS A 222 6.33 -13.70 2.42
N ASN A 223 5.77 -13.07 3.45
CA ASN A 223 4.96 -13.69 4.48
C ASN A 223 3.79 -12.74 4.79
N ILE A 224 2.61 -13.08 4.27
CA ILE A 224 1.39 -12.27 4.39
C ILE A 224 1.02 -12.04 5.85
N LYS A 225 0.99 -13.11 6.67
CA LYS A 225 0.64 -13.03 8.10
C LYS A 225 1.52 -12.05 8.88
N SER A 226 2.84 -12.13 8.73
CA SER A 226 3.76 -11.23 9.46
C SER A 226 3.66 -9.80 8.96
N ARG A 227 3.46 -9.60 7.65
CA ARG A 227 3.30 -8.27 7.07
C ARG A 227 2.00 -7.61 7.52
N ILE A 228 0.88 -8.32 7.57
CA ILE A 228 -0.39 -7.80 8.10
C ILE A 228 -0.26 -7.46 9.59
N LYS A 229 0.37 -8.31 10.41
CA LYS A 229 0.66 -8.00 11.82
C LYS A 229 1.43 -6.69 11.99
N SER A 230 2.40 -6.43 11.12
CA SER A 230 3.17 -5.17 11.15
C SER A 230 2.29 -3.94 10.91
N HIS A 231 1.24 -4.06 10.09
CA HIS A 231 0.29 -2.96 9.88
C HIS A 231 -0.53 -2.63 11.13
N PHE A 232 -0.88 -3.63 11.93
CA PHE A 232 -1.60 -3.41 13.19
C PHE A 232 -0.74 -2.72 14.26
N GLN A 233 0.58 -2.88 14.19
CA GLN A 233 1.51 -2.29 15.17
C GLN A 233 1.95 -0.87 14.78
N GLU A 234 1.75 -0.46 13.53
CA GLU A 234 2.24 0.80 13.00
C GLU A 234 1.39 1.99 13.51
N LYS A 235 2.02 2.89 14.25
CA LYS A 235 1.37 4.07 14.86
C LYS A 235 1.43 5.28 13.93
N SER A 236 0.53 5.34 12.94
CA SER A 236 0.35 6.50 12.06
C SER A 236 -1.13 6.84 11.85
N ASN A 237 -1.47 8.13 11.72
CA ASN A 237 -2.88 8.58 11.51
C ASN A 237 -3.50 7.94 10.27
N ARG A 238 -2.70 7.81 9.20
CA ARG A 238 -3.13 7.14 7.98
C ARG A 238 -3.40 5.65 8.19
N LYS A 239 -2.54 4.97 8.94
CA LYS A 239 -2.74 3.55 9.26
C LYS A 239 -3.98 3.36 10.13
N TYR A 240 -4.19 4.22 11.11
CA TYR A 240 -5.39 4.21 11.94
C TYR A 240 -6.66 4.33 11.10
N LYS A 241 -6.72 5.31 10.19
CA LYS A 241 -7.87 5.46 9.26
C LYS A 241 -8.09 4.21 8.41
N LEU A 242 -7.03 3.61 7.87
CA LEU A 242 -7.12 2.34 7.16
C LEU A 242 -7.72 1.25 8.06
N MET A 243 -7.22 1.09 9.28
CA MET A 243 -7.72 0.05 10.21
C MET A 243 -9.18 0.26 10.59
N GLN A 244 -9.61 1.51 10.79
CA GLN A 244 -11.01 1.83 11.10
C GLN A 244 -11.94 1.55 9.92
N ALA A 245 -11.50 1.85 8.70
CA ALA A 245 -12.27 1.60 7.48
C ALA A 245 -12.27 0.12 7.04
N THR A 246 -11.31 -0.68 7.54
CA THR A 246 -11.17 -2.08 7.16
C THR A 246 -12.29 -2.92 7.78
N TYR A 247 -13.04 -3.59 6.91
CA TYR A 247 -14.03 -4.59 7.28
C TYR A 247 -13.47 -6.01 7.19
N SER A 248 -12.77 -6.34 6.11
CA SER A 248 -12.16 -7.67 5.89
C SER A 248 -10.75 -7.57 5.33
N ILE A 249 -9.99 -8.66 5.47
CA ILE A 249 -8.65 -8.79 4.89
C ILE A 249 -8.59 -10.08 4.07
N ASP A 250 -8.31 -9.94 2.77
CA ASP A 250 -8.17 -11.07 1.84
C ASP A 250 -6.72 -11.19 1.35
N TYR A 251 -6.43 -12.29 0.66
CA TYR A 251 -5.12 -12.52 0.05
C TYR A 251 -5.20 -13.37 -1.22
N GLU A 252 -4.15 -13.27 -2.04
CA GLU A 252 -3.88 -14.13 -3.18
C GLU A 252 -2.43 -14.61 -3.09
N LEU A 253 -2.22 -15.93 -3.07
CA LEU A 253 -0.89 -16.52 -3.02
C LEU A 253 -0.24 -16.47 -4.40
N THR A 254 1.04 -16.13 -4.45
CA THR A 254 1.82 -16.09 -5.70
C THR A 254 3.02 -17.02 -5.70
N GLY A 255 3.45 -17.50 -4.54
CA GLY A 255 4.62 -18.39 -4.42
C GLY A 255 5.97 -17.70 -4.56
N SER A 256 6.07 -16.69 -5.43
CA SER A 256 7.30 -15.94 -5.69
C SER A 256 7.15 -14.45 -5.42
N GLU A 257 8.25 -13.83 -5.00
CA GLU A 257 8.29 -12.39 -4.74
C GLU A 257 8.15 -11.57 -6.02
N LEU A 258 8.72 -12.04 -7.13
CA LEU A 258 8.59 -11.39 -8.44
C LEU A 258 7.12 -11.32 -8.85
N LEU A 259 6.40 -12.45 -8.77
CA LEU A 259 4.99 -12.46 -9.12
C LEU A 259 4.14 -11.64 -8.12
N ALA A 260 4.47 -11.66 -6.83
CA ALA A 260 3.80 -10.79 -5.84
C ALA A 260 3.96 -9.30 -6.17
N LEU A 261 5.14 -8.88 -6.61
CA LEU A 261 5.41 -7.51 -7.07
C LEU A 261 4.57 -7.15 -8.31
N LEU A 262 4.55 -8.02 -9.32
CA LEU A 262 3.82 -7.80 -10.56
C LEU A 262 2.30 -7.77 -10.33
N ARG A 263 1.78 -8.70 -9.51
CA ARG A 263 0.37 -8.75 -9.12
C ARG A 263 -0.04 -7.52 -8.33
N GLU A 264 0.72 -7.12 -7.31
CA GLU A 264 0.44 -5.90 -6.54
C GLU A 264 0.34 -4.69 -7.48
N SER A 265 1.29 -4.55 -8.41
CA SER A 265 1.30 -3.47 -9.38
C SER A 265 0.03 -3.43 -10.24
N ALA A 266 -0.33 -4.57 -10.84
CA ALA A 266 -1.51 -4.70 -11.67
C ALA A 266 -2.80 -4.39 -10.89
N LEU A 267 -2.90 -4.91 -9.66
CA LEU A 267 -4.07 -4.72 -8.80
C LEU A 267 -4.21 -3.27 -8.31
N ILE A 268 -3.11 -2.59 -7.99
CA ILE A 268 -3.15 -1.15 -7.63
C ILE A 268 -3.62 -0.32 -8.82
N LEU A 269 -3.15 -0.60 -10.03
CA LEU A 269 -3.60 0.11 -11.24
C LEU A 269 -5.06 -0.18 -11.58
N LYS A 270 -5.53 -1.41 -11.32
CA LYS A 270 -6.93 -1.82 -11.55
C LYS A 270 -7.90 -1.17 -10.56
N TYR A 271 -7.61 -1.20 -9.26
CA TYR A 271 -8.56 -0.79 -8.20
C TYR A 271 -8.32 0.62 -7.67
N PHE A 272 -7.16 1.22 -7.96
CA PHE A 272 -6.74 2.53 -7.47
C PHE A 272 -6.99 2.80 -5.95
N PRO A 273 -6.61 1.88 -5.04
CA PRO A 273 -7.07 1.89 -3.65
C PRO A 273 -6.72 3.20 -2.92
N GLU A 274 -7.64 3.78 -2.16
CA GLU A 274 -7.47 5.08 -1.47
C GLU A 274 -6.14 5.16 -0.68
N PHE A 275 -5.82 4.10 0.07
CA PHE A 275 -4.65 4.04 0.94
C PHE A 275 -3.38 3.52 0.25
N ASN A 276 -3.36 3.32 -1.07
CA ASN A 276 -2.10 3.17 -1.83
C ASN A 276 -1.60 4.54 -2.31
N LYS A 277 -0.35 4.89 -1.99
CA LYS A 277 0.33 6.12 -2.49
C LYS A 277 1.23 5.82 -3.69
N ALA A 278 1.92 4.69 -3.63
CA ALA A 278 2.80 4.25 -4.70
C ALA A 278 1.98 3.78 -5.91
N GLN A 279 2.63 3.78 -7.07
CA GLN A 279 2.11 3.19 -8.30
C GLN A 279 0.89 3.89 -8.95
N LYS A 280 0.60 5.13 -8.54
CA LYS A 280 -0.52 5.95 -9.05
C LYS A 280 -0.14 7.01 -10.10
N LYS A 281 1.15 7.14 -10.46
CA LYS A 281 1.64 8.13 -11.43
C LYS A 281 2.35 7.45 -12.59
N LEU A 282 1.66 7.33 -13.72
CA LEU A 282 2.23 6.75 -14.93
C LEU A 282 3.40 7.62 -15.42
N SER A 283 4.61 7.07 -15.37
CA SER A 283 5.79 7.70 -15.98
C SER A 283 5.82 7.32 -17.45
N ARG A 284 5.89 8.32 -18.31
CA ARG A 284 6.09 8.10 -19.75
C ARG A 284 7.52 7.59 -19.96
N PRO A 285 7.72 6.48 -20.70
CA PRO A 285 9.05 5.95 -20.95
C PRO A 285 9.85 6.85 -21.89
N TYR A 286 11.17 6.75 -21.79
CA TYR A 286 12.09 7.08 -22.86
C TYR A 286 12.03 5.97 -23.92
N THR A 287 12.16 6.34 -25.18
CA THR A 287 12.14 5.41 -26.32
C THR A 287 13.41 5.57 -27.12
N LEU A 288 13.99 4.44 -27.55
CA LEU A 288 15.14 4.41 -28.47
C LEU A 288 14.63 4.19 -29.89
N THR A 289 15.02 5.08 -30.79
CA THR A 289 14.62 5.08 -32.20
C THR A 289 15.85 5.28 -33.08
N SER A 290 15.78 4.94 -34.36
CA SER A 290 16.79 5.31 -35.35
C SER A 290 16.20 6.16 -36.48
N TYR A 291 17.03 6.99 -37.11
CA TYR A 291 16.68 7.71 -38.35
C TYR A 291 17.93 8.02 -39.17
N HIS A 292 17.77 8.25 -40.48
CA HIS A 292 18.84 8.75 -41.34
C HIS A 292 18.93 10.27 -41.29
N ASN A 293 20.13 10.79 -41.05
CA ASN A 293 20.38 12.23 -41.17
C ASN A 293 20.48 12.66 -42.66
N GLN A 294 20.62 13.96 -42.90
CA GLN A 294 20.77 14.54 -44.25
C GLN A 294 21.96 13.99 -45.05
N LYS A 295 22.96 13.38 -44.39
CA LYS A 295 24.13 12.76 -45.01
C LYS A 295 23.94 11.26 -45.27
N GLY A 296 22.76 10.72 -45.00
CA GLY A 296 22.42 9.30 -45.13
C GLY A 296 22.98 8.40 -44.02
N ILE A 297 23.53 8.97 -42.94
CA ILE A 297 24.07 8.21 -41.81
C ILE A 297 22.93 7.90 -40.85
N GLU A 298 22.73 6.63 -40.52
CA GLU A 298 21.72 6.19 -39.56
C GLU A 298 22.17 6.49 -38.12
N GLN A 299 21.26 7.00 -37.28
CA GLN A 299 21.57 7.50 -35.94
C GLN A 299 20.55 7.02 -34.92
N PHE A 300 21.03 6.61 -33.74
CA PHE A 300 20.17 6.32 -32.60
C PHE A 300 19.88 7.59 -31.79
N VAL A 301 18.62 7.76 -31.38
CA VAL A 301 18.21 8.85 -30.50
C VAL A 301 17.26 8.36 -29.41
N ILE A 302 17.46 8.90 -28.21
CA ILE A 302 16.60 8.68 -27.06
C ILE A 302 15.60 9.83 -26.97
N HIS A 303 14.32 9.52 -27.14
CA HIS A 303 13.22 10.49 -27.02
C HIS A 303 12.45 10.29 -25.72
N LYS A 304 12.03 11.40 -25.12
CA LYS A 304 11.02 11.42 -24.05
C LYS A 304 9.69 11.85 -24.65
N ASN A 305 8.62 11.09 -24.42
CA ASN A 305 7.24 11.49 -24.75
C ASN A 305 6.87 11.66 -26.24
N LYS A 306 7.60 11.06 -27.19
CA LYS A 306 7.16 11.00 -28.59
C LYS A 306 6.68 9.59 -28.93
N VAL A 307 5.51 9.49 -29.55
CA VAL A 307 5.10 8.28 -30.27
C VAL A 307 5.98 8.25 -31.52
N SER A 308 7.00 7.40 -31.51
CA SER A 308 7.78 7.11 -32.71
C SER A 308 7.13 5.96 -33.47
N PRO A 309 7.01 6.02 -34.80
CA PRO A 309 6.45 4.93 -35.60
C PRO A 309 7.28 3.63 -35.48
N VAL A 310 8.56 3.73 -35.09
CA VAL A 310 9.42 2.57 -34.84
C VAL A 310 10.14 2.80 -33.50
N SER A 311 9.58 2.22 -32.43
CA SER A 311 10.14 2.30 -31.07
C SER A 311 10.66 0.92 -30.66
N TRP A 312 11.96 0.71 -30.78
CA TRP A 312 12.61 -0.58 -30.58
C TRP A 312 12.71 -0.95 -29.09
N MET A 313 12.90 0.02 -28.18
CA MET A 313 12.98 -0.25 -26.72
C MET A 313 12.42 0.89 -25.88
N LYS A 314 11.90 0.56 -24.69
CA LYS A 314 11.37 1.51 -23.68
C LYS A 314 12.24 1.48 -22.41
N PHE A 315 12.60 2.66 -21.91
CA PHE A 315 13.37 2.85 -20.69
C PHE A 315 12.61 3.78 -19.73
N TYR A 316 12.74 3.59 -18.42
CA TYR A 316 11.98 4.39 -17.45
C TYR A 316 12.81 5.48 -16.79
N THR A 317 14.12 5.39 -16.92
CA THR A 317 15.07 6.45 -16.60
C THR A 317 15.93 6.78 -17.81
N ARG A 318 16.44 8.02 -17.86
CA ARG A 318 17.40 8.41 -18.90
C ARG A 318 18.72 7.65 -18.76
N GLU A 319 19.10 7.33 -17.52
CA GLU A 319 20.33 6.60 -17.22
C GLU A 319 20.31 5.17 -17.77
N GLU A 320 19.21 4.43 -17.61
CA GLU A 320 19.05 3.09 -18.22
C GLU A 320 19.17 3.15 -19.74
N ALA A 321 18.50 4.12 -20.38
CA ALA A 321 18.57 4.31 -21.83
C ALA A 321 20.00 4.59 -22.29
N ILE A 322 20.74 5.43 -21.55
CA ILE A 322 22.14 5.75 -21.85
C ILE A 322 23.03 4.53 -21.67
N LYS A 323 22.91 3.77 -20.57
CA LYS A 323 23.73 2.58 -20.33
C LYS A 323 23.54 1.53 -21.41
N PHE A 324 22.29 1.31 -21.83
CA PHE A 324 22.00 0.40 -22.93
C PHE A 324 22.63 0.90 -24.23
N LEU A 325 22.50 2.20 -24.53
CA LEU A 325 23.09 2.78 -25.74
C LEU A 325 24.63 2.79 -25.71
N GLU A 326 25.24 2.96 -24.52
CA GLU A 326 26.68 2.80 -24.30
C GLU A 326 27.12 1.37 -24.67
N TYR A 327 26.39 0.35 -24.20
CA TYR A 327 26.63 -1.05 -24.53
C TYR A 327 26.51 -1.30 -26.04
N ILE A 328 25.42 -0.85 -26.67
CA ILE A 328 25.22 -0.99 -28.12
C ILE A 328 26.35 -0.32 -28.90
N CYS A 329 26.78 0.88 -28.50
CA CYS A 329 27.91 1.54 -29.14
C CYS A 329 29.21 0.74 -29.00
N GLN A 330 29.44 0.14 -27.83
CA GLN A 330 30.65 -0.62 -27.58
C GLN A 330 30.68 -1.92 -28.40
N GLU A 331 29.59 -2.69 -28.35
CA GLU A 331 29.45 -4.01 -28.97
C GLU A 331 29.50 -3.92 -30.50
N PHE A 332 28.75 -2.97 -31.08
CA PHE A 332 28.65 -2.80 -32.54
C PHE A 332 29.65 -1.77 -33.08
N GLN A 333 30.55 -1.27 -32.23
CA GLN A 333 31.60 -0.30 -32.57
C GLN A 333 31.03 0.98 -33.20
N LEU A 334 29.88 1.45 -32.69
CA LEU A 334 29.19 2.64 -33.20
C LEU A 334 29.81 3.92 -32.65
N CYS A 335 29.59 5.02 -33.37
CA CYS A 335 30.11 6.33 -32.99
C CYS A 335 29.20 6.99 -31.94
N PRO A 336 29.71 7.33 -30.74
CA PRO A 336 28.93 7.98 -29.68
C PRO A 336 28.28 9.30 -30.11
N ARG A 337 28.91 10.03 -31.05
CA ARG A 337 28.35 11.26 -31.64
C ARG A 337 27.08 10.97 -32.44
N TYR A 338 27.08 9.91 -33.24
CA TYR A 338 25.95 9.53 -34.09
C TYR A 338 24.90 8.69 -33.36
N CYS A 339 25.18 8.25 -32.13
CA CYS A 339 24.21 7.65 -31.23
C CYS A 339 23.66 8.64 -30.19
N GLY A 340 23.87 9.95 -30.35
CA GLY A 340 23.32 10.96 -29.44
C GLY A 340 23.87 10.94 -28.01
N LEU A 341 24.98 10.23 -27.74
CA LEU A 341 25.68 10.22 -26.45
C LEU A 341 26.58 11.46 -26.27
N GLN A 342 27.05 12.06 -27.38
CA GLN A 342 27.82 13.30 -27.39
C GLN A 342 27.29 14.26 -28.47
N THR A 343 26.92 15.47 -28.08
CA THR A 343 26.40 16.51 -28.97
C THR A 343 27.38 17.68 -29.10
N GLY A 344 27.39 18.36 -30.25
CA GLY A 344 28.20 19.58 -30.45
C GLY A 344 29.71 19.36 -30.66
N VAL A 345 30.14 18.11 -30.84
CA VAL A 345 31.56 17.77 -31.08
C VAL A 345 31.80 17.36 -32.54
N SER A 346 32.96 17.71 -33.09
CA SER A 346 33.40 17.26 -34.41
C SER A 346 33.85 15.79 -34.37
N HIS A 347 34.60 15.39 -33.34
CA HIS A 347 35.10 14.04 -33.13
C HIS A 347 34.61 13.53 -31.77
N CYS A 348 34.17 12.29 -31.70
CA CYS A 348 33.74 11.69 -30.42
C CYS A 348 34.95 11.40 -29.52
N SER A 349 34.73 11.52 -28.21
CA SER A 349 35.73 11.32 -27.16
C SER A 349 35.05 10.79 -25.89
N HIS A 350 34.35 9.68 -26.01
CA HIS A 350 33.54 9.15 -24.91
C HIS A 350 34.44 8.39 -23.91
N TYR A 351 34.37 8.77 -22.63
CA TYR A 351 35.23 8.23 -21.57
C TYR A 351 35.17 6.70 -21.39
N LYS A 352 34.03 6.07 -21.72
CA LYS A 352 33.87 4.60 -21.68
C LYS A 352 34.03 3.89 -23.02
N ILE A 353 33.75 4.55 -24.14
CA ILE A 353 33.62 3.89 -25.44
C ILE A 353 34.89 4.17 -26.23
N THR A 354 35.80 3.20 -26.21
CA THR A 354 37.07 3.25 -26.94
C THR A 354 37.03 2.48 -28.26
N SER A 355 35.96 1.71 -28.51
CA SER A 355 35.78 0.85 -29.69
C SER A 355 35.12 1.54 -30.89
N CYS A 356 34.99 2.87 -30.87
CA CYS A 356 34.36 3.63 -31.97
C CYS A 356 35.08 3.36 -33.29
N SER A 357 34.31 3.02 -34.34
CA SER A 357 34.83 2.78 -35.69
C SER A 357 35.34 4.01 -36.44
N GLY A 358 35.29 5.20 -35.83
CA GLY A 358 35.86 6.41 -36.42
C GLY A 358 35.01 7.09 -37.50
N MET A 359 33.71 6.78 -37.62
CA MET A 359 32.82 7.44 -38.60
C MET A 359 32.81 8.97 -38.49
N CYS A 360 32.96 9.53 -37.28
CA CYS A 360 33.06 10.98 -37.10
C CYS A 360 34.39 11.59 -37.58
N LYS A 361 35.42 10.76 -37.75
CA LYS A 361 36.77 11.12 -38.20
C LYS A 361 37.01 10.81 -39.68
N GLY A 362 36.07 10.12 -40.33
CA GLY A 362 36.21 9.66 -41.71
C GLY A 362 37.08 8.40 -41.89
N GLU A 363 37.32 7.64 -40.81
CA GLU A 363 38.12 6.39 -40.86
C GLU A 363 37.37 5.24 -41.53
N ILE A 364 36.03 5.30 -41.56
CA ILE A 364 35.17 4.39 -42.32
C ILE A 364 34.15 5.18 -43.14
N ASP A 365 33.59 4.55 -44.16
CA ASP A 365 32.51 5.12 -44.96
C ASP A 365 31.12 4.95 -44.32
N LYS A 366 30.14 5.65 -44.88
CA LYS A 366 28.74 5.62 -44.41
C LYS A 366 28.05 4.27 -44.59
N MET A 367 28.39 3.49 -45.61
CA MET A 367 27.75 2.20 -45.88
C MET A 367 28.20 1.18 -44.84
N GLU A 368 29.49 1.12 -44.54
CA GLU A 368 30.03 0.25 -43.50
C GLU A 368 29.53 0.66 -42.12
N TYR A 369 29.40 1.96 -41.83
CA TYR A 369 28.80 2.42 -40.58
C TYR A 369 27.33 1.99 -40.46
N ASN A 370 26.52 2.25 -41.49
CA ASN A 370 25.10 1.89 -41.47
C ASN A 370 24.89 0.37 -41.36
N ARG A 371 25.74 -0.45 -41.98
CA ARG A 371 25.70 -1.92 -41.83
C ARG A 371 25.89 -2.35 -40.37
N ARG A 372 26.73 -1.64 -39.60
CA ARG A 372 26.90 -1.89 -38.16
C ARG A 372 25.67 -1.46 -37.36
N VAL A 373 25.03 -0.35 -37.75
CA VAL A 373 23.76 0.08 -37.17
C VAL A 373 22.67 -0.96 -37.44
N SER A 374 22.55 -1.48 -38.66
CA SER A 374 21.57 -2.55 -38.98
C SER A 374 21.80 -3.79 -38.13
N LYS A 375 23.06 -4.24 -37.93
CA LYS A 375 23.37 -5.34 -37.01
C LYS A 375 22.96 -5.06 -35.57
N ALA A 376 23.13 -3.82 -35.11
CA ALA A 376 22.69 -3.40 -33.78
C ALA A 376 21.15 -3.43 -33.68
N VAL A 377 20.44 -2.99 -34.73
CA VAL A 377 18.98 -3.07 -34.81
C VAL A 377 18.51 -4.52 -34.80
N ASP A 378 19.13 -5.41 -35.59
CA ASP A 378 18.84 -6.85 -35.59
C ASP A 378 19.08 -7.48 -34.21
N TYR A 379 20.16 -7.09 -33.54
CA TYR A 379 20.43 -7.53 -32.17
C TYR A 379 19.37 -7.02 -31.19
N ILE A 380 18.97 -5.74 -31.29
CA ILE A 380 17.90 -5.19 -30.45
C ILE A 380 16.59 -5.96 -30.68
N ASN A 381 16.31 -6.35 -31.93
CA ASN A 381 15.14 -7.17 -32.30
C ASN A 381 15.22 -8.59 -31.73
N LYS A 382 16.41 -9.21 -31.71
CA LYS A 382 16.64 -10.56 -31.16
C LYS A 382 16.79 -10.59 -29.63
N TYR A 383 17.22 -9.49 -29.02
CA TYR A 383 17.30 -9.33 -27.56
C TYR A 383 15.90 -9.41 -26.91
N GLU A 384 14.85 -9.32 -27.72
CA GLU A 384 13.45 -9.51 -27.39
C GLU A 384 12.94 -10.95 -27.71
N ASP A 385 13.73 -12.01 -27.56
CA ASP A 385 13.12 -13.35 -27.65
C ASP A 385 12.11 -13.57 -26.51
N SER A 386 10.92 -14.04 -26.88
CA SER A 386 9.88 -14.33 -25.90
C SER A 386 10.34 -15.46 -24.99
N CYS A 387 10.13 -15.31 -23.69
CA CYS A 387 10.61 -16.29 -22.72
C CYS A 387 9.71 -16.39 -21.50
N LEU A 388 9.88 -17.48 -20.76
CA LEU A 388 9.25 -17.71 -19.47
C LEU A 388 10.33 -17.62 -18.39
N LEU A 389 10.10 -16.77 -17.39
CA LEU A 389 10.85 -16.80 -16.14
C LEU A 389 10.14 -17.74 -15.18
N VAL A 390 10.80 -18.83 -14.78
CA VAL A 390 10.22 -19.84 -13.89
C VAL A 390 10.63 -19.56 -12.45
N GLU A 391 9.65 -19.55 -11.56
CA GLU A 391 9.80 -19.28 -10.14
C GLU A 391 8.99 -20.29 -9.29
N LYS A 392 9.11 -20.18 -7.97
CA LYS A 392 8.34 -21.02 -7.03
C LYS A 392 6.83 -20.77 -7.19
N GLY A 393 6.04 -21.84 -7.19
CA GLY A 393 4.58 -21.78 -7.18
C GLY A 393 4.00 -21.60 -5.78
N ARG A 394 2.67 -21.59 -5.67
CA ARG A 394 1.93 -21.37 -4.42
C ARG A 394 2.10 -22.52 -3.45
N THR A 395 2.29 -23.73 -3.99
CA THR A 395 2.58 -24.95 -3.24
C THR A 395 3.97 -25.49 -3.60
N LYS A 396 4.43 -26.53 -2.88
CA LYS A 396 5.70 -27.21 -3.22
C LYS A 396 5.62 -28.03 -4.50
N ALA A 397 4.42 -28.43 -4.90
CA ALA A 397 4.16 -29.22 -6.11
C ALA A 397 3.75 -28.33 -7.29
N GLU A 398 4.10 -27.04 -7.26
CA GLU A 398 3.73 -26.08 -8.29
C GLU A 398 4.91 -25.16 -8.60
N LYS A 399 5.02 -24.75 -9.87
CA LYS A 399 5.88 -23.66 -10.32
C LYS A 399 5.02 -22.50 -10.81
N SER A 400 5.51 -21.28 -10.61
CA SER A 400 4.93 -20.11 -11.28
C SER A 400 5.80 -19.75 -12.49
N PHE A 401 5.19 -19.22 -13.54
CA PHE A 401 5.92 -18.64 -14.66
C PHE A 401 5.49 -17.19 -14.90
N ILE A 402 6.43 -16.38 -15.35
CA ILE A 402 6.22 -15.01 -15.81
C ILE A 402 6.51 -14.99 -17.30
N TYR A 403 5.50 -14.69 -18.12
CA TYR A 403 5.64 -14.61 -19.56
C TYR A 403 6.13 -13.23 -19.98
N LEU A 404 7.29 -13.21 -20.63
CA LEU A 404 7.83 -12.04 -21.31
C LEU A 404 7.62 -12.21 -22.82
N LYS A 405 6.64 -11.50 -23.39
CA LYS A 405 6.44 -11.42 -24.84
C LYS A 405 7.31 -10.30 -25.39
N LYS A 406 8.27 -10.65 -26.24
CA LYS A 406 9.24 -9.69 -26.77
C LYS A 406 9.93 -8.86 -25.68
N GLY A 407 10.45 -9.55 -24.66
CA GLY A 407 11.07 -8.93 -23.48
C GLY A 407 10.13 -8.19 -22.52
N ARG A 408 8.83 -8.08 -22.83
CA ARG A 408 7.85 -7.32 -22.02
C ARG A 408 6.92 -8.22 -21.25
N TYR A 409 6.63 -7.85 -20.01
CA TYR A 409 5.67 -8.59 -19.19
C TYR A 409 4.29 -8.66 -19.87
N ALA A 410 3.84 -9.87 -20.17
CA ALA A 410 2.60 -10.13 -20.90
C ALA A 410 1.63 -11.04 -20.14
N GLY A 411 2.06 -11.63 -19.04
CA GLY A 411 1.21 -12.46 -18.19
C GLY A 411 2.00 -13.35 -17.26
N TYR A 412 1.27 -14.18 -16.54
CA TYR A 412 1.84 -15.16 -15.61
C TYR A 412 0.94 -16.38 -15.57
N GLY A 413 1.43 -17.46 -14.99
CA GLY A 413 0.61 -18.64 -14.74
C GLY A 413 1.23 -19.54 -13.70
N PHE A 414 0.54 -20.65 -13.44
CA PHE A 414 0.98 -21.69 -12.54
C PHE A 414 0.81 -23.04 -13.19
N VAL A 415 1.79 -23.91 -12.99
CA VAL A 415 1.82 -25.27 -13.52
C VAL A 415 2.19 -26.24 -12.40
N GLU A 416 1.54 -27.40 -12.38
CA GLU A 416 1.92 -28.46 -11.46
C GLU A 416 3.34 -28.95 -11.75
N ASN A 417 4.04 -29.37 -10.70
CA ASN A 417 5.40 -29.87 -10.75
C ASN A 417 5.40 -31.35 -11.19
N SER A 418 4.60 -31.69 -12.21
CA SER A 418 4.79 -32.89 -13.00
C SER A 418 5.93 -32.65 -13.98
N ASP A 419 6.54 -33.73 -14.46
CA ASP A 419 7.53 -33.69 -15.52
C ASP A 419 6.94 -33.19 -16.88
N ASP A 420 5.71 -32.64 -16.91
CA ASP A 420 5.00 -32.24 -18.12
C ASP A 420 5.30 -30.82 -18.59
N PHE A 421 5.97 -29.98 -17.79
CA PHE A 421 6.48 -28.70 -18.30
C PHE A 421 7.76 -28.91 -19.12
N ASN A 422 7.66 -29.72 -20.17
CA ASN A 422 8.76 -30.15 -21.05
C ASN A 422 9.12 -29.11 -22.12
N GLY A 423 8.41 -27.99 -22.20
CA GLY A 423 8.76 -26.98 -23.18
C GLY A 423 7.84 -25.76 -23.27
N PRO A 424 8.24 -24.80 -24.11
CA PRO A 424 7.53 -23.55 -24.41
C PRO A 424 6.14 -23.72 -25.05
N GLU A 425 5.71 -24.92 -25.42
CA GLU A 425 4.50 -25.13 -26.24
C GLU A 425 3.19 -25.27 -25.45
N GLN A 426 3.23 -25.44 -24.13
CA GLN A 426 2.02 -25.74 -23.32
C GLN A 426 1.67 -24.67 -22.28
N PHE A 427 2.40 -23.56 -22.19
CA PHE A 427 2.14 -22.55 -21.16
C PHE A 427 0.88 -21.72 -21.42
N GLU A 428 0.41 -21.64 -22.67
CA GLU A 428 -0.71 -20.79 -23.07
C GLU A 428 -2.02 -21.16 -22.36
N ASP A 429 -2.25 -22.46 -22.15
CA ASP A 429 -3.43 -22.97 -21.42
C ASP A 429 -3.48 -22.50 -19.96
N TYR A 430 -2.32 -22.20 -19.38
CA TYR A 430 -2.17 -21.76 -17.99
C TYR A 430 -1.90 -20.25 -17.89
N LEU A 431 -1.80 -19.55 -19.02
CA LEU A 431 -1.46 -18.15 -19.08
C LEU A 431 -2.64 -17.30 -18.62
N VAL A 432 -2.40 -16.48 -17.60
CA VAL A 432 -3.26 -15.36 -17.22
C VAL A 432 -2.68 -14.10 -17.88
N PRO A 433 -3.28 -13.58 -18.97
CA PRO A 433 -2.75 -12.43 -19.68
C PRO A 433 -2.77 -11.19 -18.80
N GLN A 434 -1.75 -10.34 -18.95
CA GLN A 434 -1.63 -9.07 -18.23
C GLN A 434 -1.20 -7.96 -19.18
N THR A 435 -1.76 -6.78 -18.98
CA THR A 435 -1.31 -5.58 -19.68
C THR A 435 -0.01 -5.08 -19.05
N ASN A 436 1.01 -4.90 -19.87
CA ASN A 436 2.26 -4.34 -19.40
C ASN A 436 2.09 -2.90 -18.88
N SER A 437 2.85 -2.53 -17.85
CA SER A 437 2.86 -1.19 -17.28
C SER A 437 4.28 -0.71 -17.01
N SER A 438 4.45 0.61 -16.87
CA SER A 438 5.73 1.22 -16.52
C SER A 438 6.34 0.71 -15.20
N TYR A 439 5.50 0.17 -14.32
CA TYR A 439 5.92 -0.40 -13.05
C TYR A 439 6.30 -1.86 -13.21
N ALA A 440 5.55 -2.62 -14.01
CA ALA A 440 5.85 -4.01 -14.32
C ALA A 440 7.23 -4.14 -15.00
N ASP A 441 7.52 -3.31 -16.00
CA ASP A 441 8.84 -3.31 -16.66
C ASP A 441 9.98 -2.99 -15.67
N ARG A 442 9.79 -2.02 -14.77
CA ARG A 442 10.78 -1.70 -13.73
C ARG A 442 10.99 -2.85 -12.75
N ILE A 443 9.94 -3.59 -12.44
CA ILE A 443 10.00 -4.79 -11.59
C ILE A 443 10.81 -5.89 -12.29
N VAL A 444 10.48 -6.19 -13.56
CA VAL A 444 11.18 -7.21 -14.35
C VAL A 444 12.65 -6.84 -14.55
N ASN A 445 12.95 -5.62 -15.00
CA ASN A 445 14.32 -5.17 -15.24
C ASN A 445 15.18 -5.23 -13.97
N ARG A 446 14.64 -4.78 -12.83
CA ARG A 446 15.34 -4.89 -11.56
C ARG A 446 15.62 -6.34 -11.22
N TYR A 447 14.65 -7.22 -11.41
CA TYR A 447 14.79 -8.64 -11.13
C TYR A 447 15.87 -9.29 -12.00
N LEU A 448 15.84 -9.07 -13.31
CA LEU A 448 16.82 -9.59 -14.26
C LEU A 448 18.24 -9.11 -13.94
N ASN A 449 18.40 -7.86 -13.48
CA ASN A 449 19.71 -7.28 -13.18
C ASN A 449 20.27 -7.64 -11.79
N THR A 450 19.44 -8.08 -10.85
CA THR A 450 19.87 -8.30 -9.46
C THR A 450 19.94 -9.76 -9.05
N LYS A 451 19.25 -10.66 -9.77
CA LYS A 451 19.23 -12.09 -9.43
C LYS A 451 20.19 -12.85 -10.34
N THR A 452 21.06 -13.66 -9.72
CA THR A 452 22.15 -14.36 -10.39
C THR A 452 21.75 -15.73 -10.96
N ASN A 453 20.72 -16.37 -10.41
CA ASN A 453 20.25 -17.71 -10.83
C ASN A 453 18.78 -17.62 -11.26
N ILE A 454 18.55 -17.22 -12.50
CA ILE A 454 17.22 -17.11 -13.10
C ILE A 454 17.00 -18.30 -14.04
N THR A 455 15.96 -19.08 -13.81
CA THR A 455 15.53 -20.12 -14.76
C THR A 455 14.73 -19.46 -15.87
N ARG A 456 15.34 -19.33 -17.05
CA ARG A 456 14.73 -18.76 -18.26
C ARG A 456 14.53 -19.86 -19.29
N LEU A 457 13.31 -20.01 -19.78
CA LEU A 457 12.97 -20.89 -20.89
C LEU A 457 12.64 -20.02 -22.10
N ASN A 458 13.42 -20.14 -23.17
CA ASN A 458 13.15 -19.41 -24.40
C ASN A 458 12.00 -20.08 -25.15
N LEU A 459 11.08 -19.28 -25.69
CA LEU A 459 10.06 -19.74 -26.61
C LEU A 459 10.63 -19.48 -28.01
N ASP A 460 11.06 -20.53 -28.72
CA ASP A 460 11.43 -20.39 -30.13
C ASP A 460 10.15 -20.07 -30.91
N THR A 461 9.90 -18.79 -31.16
CA THR A 461 8.87 -18.41 -32.12
C THR A 461 9.45 -18.68 -33.50
N GLY A 462 9.12 -19.83 -34.09
CA GLY A 462 9.26 -20.10 -35.52
C GLY A 462 8.37 -19.19 -36.37
N GLU A 463 8.40 -17.87 -36.13
CA GLU A 463 7.85 -16.89 -37.05
C GLU A 463 8.82 -16.84 -38.25
N GLU A 464 8.52 -17.62 -39.29
CA GLU A 464 8.97 -17.30 -40.64
C GLU A 464 8.68 -15.81 -40.87
N VAL A 465 9.74 -15.06 -41.17
CA VAL A 465 9.61 -13.70 -41.63
C VAL A 465 8.87 -13.79 -42.97
N GLU A 466 7.55 -13.61 -42.95
CA GLU A 466 6.83 -13.20 -44.16
C GLU A 466 7.55 -11.94 -44.66
N GLU A 467 8.25 -12.08 -45.78
CA GLU A 467 8.74 -10.96 -46.57
C GLU A 467 7.54 -10.05 -46.84
N ARG A 468 7.39 -9.01 -46.02
CA ARG A 468 6.54 -7.90 -46.40
C ARG A 468 7.24 -7.24 -47.57
N GLU A 469 6.69 -7.51 -48.76
CA GLU A 469 6.96 -6.78 -49.98
C GLU A 469 7.15 -5.31 -49.64
N THR A 470 8.31 -4.80 -50.02
CA THR A 470 8.65 -3.39 -49.95
C THR A 470 7.79 -2.66 -50.97
N GLU A 471 6.53 -2.39 -50.63
CA GLU A 471 5.73 -1.42 -51.36
C GLU A 471 6.38 -0.05 -51.16
N ALA A 472 7.02 0.38 -52.24
CA ALA A 472 7.60 1.69 -52.43
C ALA A 472 6.58 2.78 -52.07
N TRP A 473 6.81 3.46 -50.95
CA TRP A 473 6.21 4.77 -50.68
C TRP A 473 7.16 5.87 -51.19
N PHE A 474 7.15 5.97 -52.52
CA PHE A 474 7.25 7.12 -53.44
C PHE A 474 8.35 8.20 -53.29
N GLY A 475 8.87 8.58 -54.48
CA GLY A 475 8.82 9.98 -54.94
C GLY A 475 10.02 10.84 -54.63
#